data_AF-A0A6V6Z5D0-F1
#
_entry.id   AF-A0A6V6Z5D0-F1
#
_cell.length_a   1.000
_cell.length_b   1.000
_cell.length_c   1.000
_cell.angle_alpha   90.00
_cell.angle_beta   90.00
_cell.angle_gamma   90.00
#
_symmetry.space_group_name_H-M   'P 1'
#
loop_
_entity.id
_entity.type
_entity.pdbx_description
1 polymer ?
#
loop_
_entity_poly.entity_id
_entity_poly.type
_entity_poly.pdbx_seq_one_letter_code
_entity_poly.pdbx_strand_id
1 'polypeptide(L)'
;MIYIKKLSLFLTFLSASFSITAQVKLPALVSDNMVLQQNAKVNLWGWASPNEKINIQLGWQNSSIETIANSTGNWKVTVETPQGSEKEYSIIINASNKITLNNILIGEVWICSGQSNMYFPVGKEEGTWKTGVKNYEEEIVKSNYPNIRLFTVLTNASAKPLDDVTGRWESCSPETIKTFSAVAYFYGRELYQKLKIPIGLISTSWGGTKAEAWTSQNVLEENPDFLTILEEDAKNEKGYQEKLEMYYLNLRNEKQANNNASKTELKKPKKEANKTSYVLYNAMLHPLINYTMKGVIWYQGESNSGKAKLYQTLFPAMVKSWRDDWKQGDFPFYYVQITPHKGQTPEIREAQLLSLQKISNSGMAVTTDVGDTNNIHPIDKQTVGHRLALIALAKTYNEDKLVYSGPIYNHMKIKKDKIQLFFDYADSGFKKTTGDLKEFEIAGDDKTYYPAVAKIDGKTIIVSSEKVKNPKAVRFAWKAVPDPNLFNAENLPASPFRTDNW
;
A
#
# COMPACT_ATOMS: atom_id res chain seq x y z
N MET A 1 -5.42 -92.92 -3.62
CA MET A 1 -6.53 -92.48 -2.74
C MET A 1 -6.09 -91.16 -2.12
N ILE A 2 -6.66 -90.03 -2.60
CA ILE A 2 -7.22 -88.91 -1.80
C ILE A 2 -6.27 -88.28 -0.73
N TYR A 3 -5.94 -86.98 -0.65
CA TYR A 3 -6.46 -85.73 -1.21
C TYR A 3 -5.43 -84.58 -1.06
N ILE A 4 -5.62 -83.57 -1.89
CA ILE A 4 -4.95 -82.27 -2.01
C ILE A 4 -5.17 -81.37 -0.78
N LYS A 5 -4.19 -80.52 -0.44
CA LYS A 5 -4.43 -79.10 -0.06
C LYS A 5 -3.14 -78.26 -0.14
N LYS A 6 -2.87 -77.72 -1.34
CA LYS A 6 -2.08 -76.50 -1.52
C LYS A 6 -3.01 -75.33 -1.17
N LEU A 7 -2.69 -74.59 -0.10
CA LEU A 7 -3.38 -73.35 0.23
C LEU A 7 -2.62 -72.20 -0.48
N SER A 8 -3.00 -71.91 -1.72
CA SER A 8 -2.61 -70.67 -2.38
C SER A 8 -3.48 -69.54 -1.81
N LEU A 9 -2.88 -68.70 -0.96
CA LEU A 9 -3.51 -67.48 -0.47
C LEU A 9 -3.47 -66.44 -1.61
N PHE A 10 -4.56 -66.34 -2.36
CA PHE A 10 -4.74 -65.30 -3.37
C PHE A 10 -5.16 -64.02 -2.65
N LEU A 11 -4.20 -63.15 -2.34
CA LEU A 11 -4.49 -61.83 -1.78
C LEU A 11 -4.87 -60.89 -2.93
N THR A 12 -6.15 -60.90 -3.32
CA THR A 12 -6.73 -59.84 -4.17
C THR A 12 -6.68 -58.52 -3.40
N PHE A 13 -5.67 -57.71 -3.68
CA PHE A 13 -5.67 -56.28 -3.32
C PHE A 13 -6.79 -55.62 -4.13
N LEU A 14 -7.97 -55.50 -3.52
CA LEU A 14 -9.05 -54.66 -4.04
C LEU A 14 -8.58 -53.20 -3.86
N SER A 15 -7.88 -52.66 -4.85
CA SER A 15 -7.60 -51.23 -4.92
C SER A 15 -8.92 -50.51 -5.20
N ALA A 16 -9.70 -50.27 -4.16
CA ALA A 16 -10.79 -49.32 -4.22
C ALA A 16 -10.19 -47.94 -4.50
N SER A 17 -10.21 -47.54 -5.77
CA SER A 17 -9.88 -46.18 -6.20
C SER A 17 -10.94 -45.25 -5.63
N PHE A 18 -10.77 -44.80 -4.39
CA PHE A 18 -11.52 -43.66 -3.87
C PHE A 18 -11.17 -42.47 -4.75
N SER A 19 -12.05 -42.14 -5.68
CA SER A 19 -11.99 -40.89 -6.42
C SER A 19 -12.37 -39.79 -5.45
N ILE A 20 -11.38 -39.21 -4.76
CA ILE A 20 -11.57 -37.99 -4.01
C ILE A 20 -11.80 -36.89 -5.06
N THR A 21 -13.06 -36.58 -5.35
CA THR A 21 -13.41 -35.43 -6.18
C THR A 21 -13.13 -34.18 -5.37
N ALA A 22 -12.05 -33.47 -5.69
CA ALA A 22 -11.80 -32.16 -5.11
C ALA A 22 -12.87 -31.20 -5.62
N GLN A 23 -13.59 -30.57 -4.70
CA GLN A 23 -14.63 -29.59 -5.02
C GLN A 23 -14.00 -28.29 -5.53
N VAL A 24 -14.75 -27.53 -6.33
CA VAL A 24 -14.37 -26.17 -6.69
C VAL A 24 -14.23 -25.33 -5.43
N LYS A 25 -13.12 -24.59 -5.34
CA LYS A 25 -12.80 -23.62 -4.30
C LYS A 25 -12.41 -22.29 -4.94
N LEU A 26 -12.81 -21.20 -4.30
CA LEU A 26 -12.46 -19.84 -4.70
C LEU A 26 -11.42 -19.24 -3.76
N PRO A 27 -10.59 -18.29 -4.23
CA PRO A 27 -9.75 -17.46 -3.38
C PRO A 27 -10.61 -16.57 -2.48
N ALA A 28 -10.07 -16.11 -1.36
CA ALA A 28 -10.82 -15.28 -0.41
C ALA A 28 -11.37 -13.98 -1.03
N LEU A 29 -10.70 -13.43 -2.05
CA LEU A 29 -11.17 -12.21 -2.75
C LEU A 29 -12.43 -12.44 -3.60
N VAL A 30 -12.63 -13.66 -4.10
CA VAL A 30 -13.77 -14.00 -4.96
C VAL A 30 -14.85 -14.61 -4.06
N SER A 31 -15.56 -13.73 -3.35
CA SER A 31 -16.54 -14.10 -2.34
C SER A 31 -17.79 -13.21 -2.41
N ASP A 32 -18.77 -13.49 -1.56
CA ASP A 32 -19.89 -12.59 -1.32
C ASP A 32 -19.41 -11.17 -0.99
N ASN A 33 -20.26 -10.19 -1.31
CA ASN A 33 -20.03 -8.77 -1.08
C ASN A 33 -18.85 -8.15 -1.87
N MET A 34 -18.18 -8.85 -2.77
CA MET A 34 -17.09 -8.24 -3.53
C MET A 34 -17.56 -7.12 -4.47
N VAL A 35 -16.61 -6.28 -4.87
CA VAL A 35 -16.79 -5.24 -5.90
C VAL A 35 -15.87 -5.56 -7.08
N LEU A 36 -16.42 -5.77 -8.26
CA LEU A 36 -15.65 -5.97 -9.50
C LEU A 36 -15.42 -4.64 -10.21
N GLN A 37 -14.25 -4.47 -10.85
CA GLN A 37 -13.95 -3.28 -11.64
C GLN A 37 -14.94 -3.15 -12.82
N GLN A 38 -15.56 -1.99 -12.98
CA GLN A 38 -16.49 -1.67 -14.07
C GLN A 38 -15.79 -1.42 -15.41
N ASN A 39 -16.54 -1.59 -16.50
CA ASN A 39 -16.08 -1.34 -17.87
C ASN A 39 -14.72 -1.98 -18.18
N ALA A 40 -14.51 -3.20 -17.67
CA ALA A 40 -13.22 -3.87 -17.71
C ALA A 40 -13.37 -5.36 -17.99
N LYS A 41 -12.25 -5.95 -18.42
CA LYS A 41 -12.07 -7.40 -18.46
C LYS A 41 -11.56 -7.84 -17.09
N VAL A 42 -12.42 -8.49 -16.31
CA VAL A 42 -12.09 -8.97 -14.96
C VAL A 42 -11.93 -10.47 -14.91
N ASN A 43 -11.12 -10.97 -13.98
CA ASN A 43 -10.93 -12.41 -13.83
C ASN A 43 -11.83 -12.98 -12.73
N LEU A 44 -12.38 -14.16 -12.99
CA LEU A 44 -12.83 -15.10 -11.98
C LEU A 44 -11.89 -16.29 -12.02
N TRP A 45 -11.43 -16.78 -10.87
CA TRP A 45 -10.46 -17.86 -10.80
C TRP A 45 -10.64 -18.68 -9.52
N GLY A 46 -10.00 -19.85 -9.49
CA GLY A 46 -9.98 -20.71 -8.33
C GLY A 46 -9.30 -22.03 -8.60
N TRP A 47 -9.61 -23.00 -7.74
CA TRP A 47 -9.09 -24.36 -7.80
C TRP A 47 -10.24 -25.36 -7.95
N ALA A 48 -9.98 -26.48 -8.60
CA ALA A 48 -10.92 -27.58 -8.83
C ALA A 48 -10.13 -28.87 -9.09
N SER A 49 -10.83 -30.00 -9.29
CA SER A 49 -10.16 -31.22 -9.76
C SER A 49 -9.54 -31.00 -11.15
N PRO A 50 -8.37 -31.58 -11.47
CA PRO A 50 -7.81 -31.47 -12.81
C PRO A 50 -8.78 -31.90 -13.91
N ASN A 51 -8.88 -31.10 -14.97
CA ASN A 51 -9.80 -31.29 -16.11
C ASN A 51 -11.29 -31.21 -15.75
N GLU A 52 -11.65 -30.73 -14.56
CA GLU A 52 -13.04 -30.52 -14.18
C GLU A 52 -13.66 -29.39 -15.02
N LYS A 53 -14.85 -29.66 -15.56
CA LYS A 53 -15.64 -28.67 -16.29
C LYS A 53 -16.40 -27.79 -15.31
N ILE A 54 -16.37 -26.49 -15.55
CA ILE A 54 -16.94 -25.47 -14.68
C ILE A 54 -17.84 -24.57 -15.54
N ASN A 55 -19.10 -24.42 -15.14
CA ASN A 55 -20.07 -23.53 -15.78
C ASN A 55 -20.36 -22.34 -14.86
N ILE A 56 -20.26 -21.13 -15.38
CA ILE A 56 -20.38 -19.87 -14.63
C ILE A 56 -21.50 -19.03 -15.22
N GLN A 57 -22.54 -18.77 -14.43
CA GLN A 57 -23.61 -17.83 -14.76
C GLN A 57 -23.36 -16.49 -14.04
N LEU A 58 -23.26 -15.40 -14.81
CA LEU A 58 -23.17 -14.04 -14.26
C LEU A 58 -24.54 -13.38 -14.29
N GLY A 59 -24.92 -12.68 -13.22
CA GLY A 59 -26.23 -12.02 -13.13
C GLY A 59 -26.43 -10.83 -14.07
N TRP A 60 -25.38 -10.38 -14.77
CA TRP A 60 -25.43 -9.28 -15.75
C TRP A 60 -25.38 -9.75 -17.21
N GLN A 61 -25.37 -11.06 -17.48
CA GLN A 61 -25.43 -11.61 -18.83
C GLN A 61 -26.37 -12.82 -18.91
N ASN A 62 -26.90 -13.11 -20.10
CA ASN A 62 -27.82 -14.24 -20.28
C ASN A 62 -27.10 -15.58 -20.45
N SER A 63 -25.97 -15.61 -21.17
CA SER A 63 -25.26 -16.85 -21.47
C SER A 63 -24.31 -17.25 -20.34
N SER A 64 -24.29 -18.54 -20.00
CA SER A 64 -23.26 -19.09 -19.12
C SER A 64 -21.92 -19.17 -19.84
N ILE A 65 -20.84 -19.08 -19.07
CA ILE A 65 -19.48 -19.27 -19.54
C ILE A 65 -18.98 -20.64 -19.08
N GLU A 66 -18.31 -21.37 -19.96
CA GLU A 66 -17.67 -22.63 -19.62
C GLU A 66 -16.15 -22.47 -19.55
N THR A 67 -15.54 -23.12 -18.58
CA THR A 67 -14.09 -23.25 -18.46
C THR A 67 -13.73 -24.62 -17.91
N ILE A 68 -12.44 -24.98 -17.99
CA ILE A 68 -11.93 -26.27 -17.53
C ILE A 68 -10.71 -26.00 -16.65
N ALA A 69 -10.65 -26.66 -15.49
CA ALA A 69 -9.46 -26.63 -14.65
C ALA A 69 -8.29 -27.32 -15.36
N ASN A 70 -7.12 -26.70 -15.34
CA ASN A 70 -5.94 -27.25 -15.98
C ASN A 70 -5.41 -28.50 -15.25
N SER A 71 -4.31 -29.09 -15.74
CA SER A 71 -3.71 -30.29 -15.15
C SER A 71 -3.25 -30.13 -13.69
N THR A 72 -3.06 -28.89 -13.23
CA THR A 72 -2.69 -28.55 -11.84
C THR A 72 -3.91 -28.20 -10.97
N GLY A 73 -5.12 -28.27 -11.52
CA GLY A 73 -6.36 -27.93 -10.82
C GLY A 73 -6.69 -26.43 -10.78
N ASN A 74 -5.90 -25.58 -11.43
CA ASN A 74 -6.18 -24.14 -11.50
C ASN A 74 -7.14 -23.84 -12.66
N TRP A 75 -8.11 -22.96 -12.44
CA TRP A 75 -8.95 -22.42 -13.51
C TRP A 75 -9.02 -20.90 -13.40
N LYS A 76 -9.19 -20.25 -14.55
CA LYS A 76 -9.34 -18.80 -14.67
C LYS A 76 -10.17 -18.51 -15.91
N VAL A 77 -11.08 -17.56 -15.80
CA VAL A 77 -11.83 -17.02 -16.91
C VAL A 77 -11.87 -15.51 -16.84
N THR A 78 -11.82 -14.87 -18.00
CA THR A 78 -11.92 -13.42 -18.13
C THR A 78 -13.31 -13.07 -18.63
N VAL A 79 -13.96 -12.13 -17.96
CA VAL A 79 -15.34 -11.71 -18.23
C VAL A 79 -15.42 -10.20 -18.34
N GLU A 80 -16.34 -9.70 -19.18
CA GLU A 80 -16.57 -8.27 -19.30
C GLU A 80 -17.60 -7.81 -18.26
N THR A 81 -17.31 -6.70 -17.60
CA THR A 81 -18.21 -6.06 -16.64
C THR A 81 -18.90 -4.85 -17.27
N PRO A 82 -20.20 -4.65 -16.99
CA PRO A 82 -20.90 -3.45 -17.43
C PRO A 82 -20.40 -2.21 -16.67
N GLN A 83 -20.98 -1.06 -17.02
CA GLN A 83 -20.86 0.15 -16.21
C GLN A 83 -21.38 -0.10 -14.79
N GLY A 84 -20.68 0.46 -13.82
CA GLY A 84 -21.01 0.34 -12.42
C GLY A 84 -22.29 1.06 -12.05
N SER A 85 -23.03 0.47 -11.12
CA SER A 85 -24.26 1.01 -10.55
C SER A 85 -24.48 0.35 -9.19
N GLU A 86 -25.40 0.90 -8.39
CA GLU A 86 -25.79 0.32 -7.09
C GLU A 86 -26.58 -1.00 -7.23
N LYS A 87 -26.79 -1.51 -8.45
CA LYS A 87 -27.44 -2.79 -8.70
C LYS A 87 -26.54 -3.93 -8.23
N GLU A 88 -27.09 -4.76 -7.37
CA GLU A 88 -26.47 -6.01 -6.92
C GLU A 88 -26.69 -7.13 -7.93
N TYR A 89 -25.67 -7.96 -8.09
CA TYR A 89 -25.68 -9.15 -8.94
C TYR A 89 -25.35 -10.41 -8.13
N SER A 90 -25.60 -11.56 -8.73
CA SER A 90 -25.09 -12.85 -8.26
C SER A 90 -24.19 -13.49 -9.31
N ILE A 91 -23.27 -14.35 -8.86
CA ILE A 91 -22.49 -15.24 -9.72
C ILE A 91 -22.74 -16.67 -9.25
N ILE A 92 -23.14 -17.56 -10.15
CA ILE A 92 -23.37 -18.97 -9.85
C ILE A 92 -22.31 -19.79 -10.58
N ILE A 93 -21.56 -20.60 -9.85
CA ILE A 93 -20.54 -21.51 -10.36
C ILE A 93 -21.02 -22.93 -10.13
N ASN A 94 -21.24 -23.69 -11.20
CA ASN A 94 -21.68 -25.07 -11.17
C ASN A 94 -20.58 -25.99 -11.72
N ALA A 95 -20.19 -26.99 -10.93
CA ALA A 95 -19.26 -28.05 -11.28
C ALA A 95 -19.64 -29.32 -10.49
N SER A 96 -18.69 -30.04 -9.89
CA SER A 96 -18.98 -31.10 -8.89
C SER A 96 -19.73 -30.58 -7.66
N ASN A 97 -19.59 -29.30 -7.34
CA ASN A 97 -20.37 -28.56 -6.35
C ASN A 97 -20.96 -27.28 -6.98
N LYS A 98 -21.93 -26.68 -6.27
CA LYS A 98 -22.51 -25.38 -6.63
C LYS A 98 -22.07 -24.33 -5.62
N ILE A 99 -21.49 -23.24 -6.12
CA ILE A 99 -21.17 -22.02 -5.35
C ILE A 99 -22.05 -20.89 -5.87
N THR A 100 -22.67 -20.13 -4.98
CA THR A 100 -23.42 -18.92 -5.34
C THR A 100 -22.84 -17.76 -4.58
N LEU A 101 -22.26 -16.80 -5.31
CA LEU A 101 -21.79 -15.54 -4.77
C LEU A 101 -22.91 -14.51 -4.86
N ASN A 102 -23.23 -13.89 -3.74
CA ASN A 102 -24.33 -12.95 -3.59
C ASN A 102 -23.80 -11.54 -3.35
N ASN A 103 -24.67 -10.58 -3.63
CA ASN A 103 -24.40 -9.17 -3.38
C ASN A 103 -23.11 -8.70 -4.08
N ILE A 104 -22.99 -8.96 -5.38
CA ILE A 104 -21.83 -8.52 -6.16
C ILE A 104 -22.12 -7.13 -6.71
N LEU A 105 -21.25 -6.17 -6.41
CA LEU A 105 -21.31 -4.84 -7.03
C LEU A 105 -20.28 -4.73 -8.16
N ILE A 106 -20.58 -3.86 -9.11
CA ILE A 106 -19.65 -3.46 -10.17
C ILE A 106 -19.39 -1.97 -10.01
N GLY A 107 -18.12 -1.58 -9.96
CA GLY A 107 -17.72 -0.22 -9.63
C GLY A 107 -16.22 0.01 -9.77
N GLU A 108 -15.64 0.87 -8.95
CA GLU A 108 -14.20 1.18 -8.98
C GLU A 108 -13.47 0.40 -7.90
N VAL A 109 -12.37 -0.27 -8.26
CA VAL A 109 -11.59 -1.09 -7.31
C VAL A 109 -10.19 -0.52 -7.14
N TRP A 110 -9.77 -0.27 -5.90
CA TRP A 110 -8.45 0.25 -5.59
C TRP A 110 -7.71 -0.63 -4.58
N ILE A 111 -6.41 -0.84 -4.80
CA ILE A 111 -5.52 -1.45 -3.82
C ILE A 111 -4.98 -0.35 -2.90
N CYS A 112 -5.12 -0.54 -1.59
CA CYS A 112 -4.67 0.39 -0.56
C CYS A 112 -3.53 -0.27 0.22
N SER A 113 -2.29 0.14 -0.04
CA SER A 113 -1.10 -0.54 0.48
C SER A 113 -0.08 0.38 1.13
N GLY A 114 0.90 -0.22 1.82
CA GLY A 114 1.96 0.46 2.53
C GLY A 114 2.13 -0.06 3.94
N GLN A 115 2.47 0.85 4.86
CA GLN A 115 2.76 0.49 6.25
C GLN A 115 1.71 1.00 7.23
N SER A 116 2.12 1.28 8.46
CA SER A 116 1.26 1.62 9.61
C SER A 116 0.30 2.77 9.30
N ASN A 117 0.74 3.82 8.62
CA ASN A 117 -0.14 4.96 8.34
C ASN A 117 -1.23 4.65 7.30
N MET A 118 -1.04 3.64 6.44
CA MET A 118 -2.13 3.04 5.64
C MET A 118 -2.98 2.10 6.49
N TYR A 119 -2.36 1.33 7.39
CA TYR A 119 -3.04 0.31 8.20
C TYR A 119 -3.98 0.88 9.29
N PHE A 120 -3.68 2.07 9.84
CA PHE A 120 -4.34 2.57 11.04
C PHE A 120 -5.87 2.69 10.89
N PRO A 121 -6.63 2.22 11.88
CA PRO A 121 -8.08 2.08 11.79
C PRO A 121 -8.80 3.43 11.88
N VAL A 122 -10.04 3.49 11.36
CA VAL A 122 -10.95 4.64 11.59
C VAL A 122 -11.23 4.80 13.08
N GLY A 123 -11.68 3.74 13.74
CA GLY A 123 -12.02 3.77 15.15
C GLY A 123 -10.84 3.49 16.06
N LYS A 124 -10.98 3.82 17.33
CA LYS A 124 -10.00 3.47 18.36
C LYS A 124 -9.99 1.97 18.64
N GLU A 125 -8.83 1.35 18.47
CA GLU A 125 -8.59 -0.06 18.82
C GLU A 125 -8.62 -0.21 20.35
N GLU A 126 -9.44 -1.15 20.84
CA GLU A 126 -9.71 -1.33 22.27
C GLU A 126 -8.42 -1.63 23.05
N GLY A 127 -8.29 -1.02 24.24
CA GLY A 127 -7.09 -1.17 25.07
C GLY A 127 -5.84 -0.48 24.51
N THR A 128 -5.94 0.27 23.40
CA THR A 128 -4.80 0.99 22.81
C THR A 128 -5.11 2.47 22.56
N TRP A 129 -4.09 3.24 22.22
CA TRP A 129 -4.21 4.61 21.74
C TRP A 129 -4.47 4.70 20.23
N LYS A 130 -4.39 3.58 19.50
CA LYS A 130 -4.35 3.57 18.04
C LYS A 130 -5.71 3.97 17.46
N THR A 131 -5.72 5.09 16.76
CA THR A 131 -6.79 5.56 15.87
C THR A 131 -6.13 6.40 14.78
N GLY A 132 -6.70 6.40 13.58
CA GLY A 132 -6.30 7.27 12.48
C GLY A 132 -7.11 8.56 12.39
N VAL A 133 -8.10 8.77 13.26
CA VAL A 133 -9.13 9.81 13.04
C VAL A 133 -9.42 10.57 14.33
N LYS A 134 -9.36 11.91 14.28
CA LYS A 134 -9.62 12.81 15.42
C LYS A 134 -11.04 12.69 15.98
N ASN A 135 -12.04 12.60 15.11
CA ASN A 135 -13.47 12.59 15.42
C ASN A 135 -14.11 11.23 15.08
N TYR A 136 -13.43 10.12 15.39
CA TYR A 136 -13.84 8.79 14.95
C TYR A 136 -15.23 8.38 15.47
N GLU A 137 -15.66 8.82 16.66
CA GLU A 137 -17.00 8.49 17.17
C GLU A 137 -18.10 9.04 16.25
N GLU A 138 -17.96 10.30 15.81
CA GLU A 138 -18.91 10.92 14.89
C GLU A 138 -18.88 10.27 13.51
N GLU A 139 -17.68 9.91 13.05
CA GLU A 139 -17.50 9.26 11.75
C GLU A 139 -18.17 7.88 11.72
N ILE A 140 -18.00 7.10 12.79
CA ILE A 140 -18.64 5.78 12.91
C ILE A 140 -20.16 5.90 12.80
N VAL A 141 -20.79 6.84 13.52
CA VAL A 141 -22.25 7.04 13.48
C VAL A 141 -22.76 7.39 12.08
N LYS A 142 -21.96 8.12 11.28
CA LYS A 142 -22.34 8.60 9.94
C LYS A 142 -21.95 7.66 8.80
N SER A 143 -21.34 6.51 9.08
CA SER A 143 -20.66 5.65 8.11
C SER A 143 -21.54 4.68 7.30
N ASN A 144 -22.82 4.99 7.10
CA ASN A 144 -23.74 4.11 6.37
C ASN A 144 -23.59 4.25 4.85
N TYR A 145 -22.57 3.58 4.29
CA TYR A 145 -22.24 3.60 2.87
C TYR A 145 -22.11 2.19 2.30
N PRO A 146 -23.20 1.42 2.13
CA PRO A 146 -23.12 -0.01 1.76
C PRO A 146 -22.50 -0.29 0.38
N ASN A 147 -22.45 0.74 -0.48
CA ASN A 147 -21.78 0.72 -1.78
C ASN A 147 -20.26 0.96 -1.70
N ILE A 148 -19.72 1.25 -0.52
CA ILE A 148 -18.29 1.25 -0.24
C ILE A 148 -17.98 -0.06 0.51
N ARG A 149 -17.05 -0.85 -0.02
CA ARG A 149 -16.70 -2.14 0.56
C ARG A 149 -15.21 -2.28 0.70
N LEU A 150 -14.77 -2.76 1.86
CA LEU A 150 -13.36 -3.06 2.11
C LEU A 150 -13.13 -4.56 2.18
N PHE A 151 -12.07 -5.01 1.54
CA PHE A 151 -11.43 -6.29 1.82
C PHE A 151 -10.14 -6.03 2.60
N THR A 152 -10.09 -6.45 3.86
CA THR A 152 -8.85 -6.34 4.66
C THR A 152 -8.07 -7.64 4.58
N VAL A 153 -6.88 -7.59 3.97
CA VAL A 153 -5.92 -8.69 3.95
C VAL A 153 -5.32 -8.84 5.35
N LEU A 154 -5.51 -10.00 5.98
CA LEU A 154 -4.86 -10.30 7.25
C LEU A 154 -3.34 -10.37 7.06
N THR A 155 -2.62 -9.87 8.06
CA THR A 155 -1.17 -9.79 8.04
C THR A 155 -0.53 -11.18 7.96
N ASN A 156 0.24 -11.42 6.90
CA ASN A 156 0.97 -12.66 6.68
C ASN A 156 2.31 -12.39 5.97
N ALA A 157 3.28 -13.27 6.14
CA ALA A 157 4.60 -13.15 5.53
C ALA A 157 5.08 -14.53 5.07
N SER A 158 5.66 -14.59 3.87
CA SER A 158 6.10 -15.86 3.29
C SER A 158 7.36 -15.68 2.45
N ALA A 159 8.32 -16.58 2.61
CA ALA A 159 9.51 -16.63 1.75
C ALA A 159 9.19 -17.03 0.31
N LYS A 160 7.99 -17.58 0.04
CA LYS A 160 7.53 -17.99 -1.29
C LYS A 160 6.18 -17.33 -1.62
N PRO A 161 5.91 -17.00 -2.90
CA PRO A 161 4.60 -16.53 -3.31
C PRO A 161 3.49 -17.46 -2.85
N LEU A 162 2.42 -16.89 -2.28
CA LEU A 162 1.20 -17.60 -1.94
C LEU A 162 0.16 -17.43 -3.05
N ASP A 163 -0.78 -18.37 -3.12
CA ASP A 163 -1.87 -18.36 -4.11
C ASP A 163 -3.16 -17.72 -3.58
N ASP A 164 -3.28 -17.53 -2.26
CA ASP A 164 -4.45 -16.94 -1.60
C ASP A 164 -4.05 -16.08 -0.39
N VAL A 165 -4.96 -15.19 0.02
CA VAL A 165 -4.88 -14.43 1.27
C VAL A 165 -5.97 -14.87 2.23
N THR A 166 -5.85 -14.48 3.50
CA THR A 166 -6.97 -14.51 4.43
C THR A 166 -7.58 -13.12 4.54
N GLY A 167 -8.90 -13.03 4.46
CA GLY A 167 -9.65 -11.77 4.58
C GLY A 167 -11.11 -11.99 4.21
N ARG A 168 -11.91 -10.94 4.25
CA ARG A 168 -13.30 -10.94 3.77
C ARG A 168 -13.71 -9.54 3.32
N TRP A 169 -14.66 -9.49 2.40
CA TRP A 169 -15.33 -8.24 2.02
C TRP A 169 -16.35 -7.83 3.08
N GLU A 170 -16.29 -6.56 3.49
CA GLU A 170 -17.21 -5.95 4.44
C GLU A 170 -17.82 -4.68 3.83
N SER A 171 -19.15 -4.59 3.89
CA SER A 171 -19.89 -3.37 3.60
C SER A 171 -19.56 -2.29 4.63
N CYS A 172 -19.41 -1.03 4.21
CA CYS A 172 -19.22 0.08 5.14
C CYS A 172 -20.51 0.39 5.90
N SER A 173 -20.48 0.16 7.21
CA SER A 173 -21.55 0.49 8.16
C SER A 173 -20.95 0.91 9.50
N PRO A 174 -21.75 1.48 10.43
CA PRO A 174 -21.29 1.79 11.78
C PRO A 174 -20.65 0.61 12.53
N GLU A 175 -21.06 -0.62 12.21
CA GLU A 175 -20.57 -1.85 12.85
C GLU A 175 -19.19 -2.29 12.33
N THR A 176 -18.89 -2.05 11.05
CA THR A 176 -17.69 -2.58 10.38
C THR A 176 -16.57 -1.55 10.26
N ILE A 177 -16.91 -0.27 10.07
CA ILE A 177 -15.96 0.79 9.74
C ILE A 177 -14.85 0.94 10.79
N LYS A 178 -15.14 0.61 12.06
CA LYS A 178 -14.20 0.77 13.18
C LYS A 178 -12.81 0.20 12.85
N THR A 179 -12.75 -0.91 12.10
CA THR A 179 -11.50 -1.62 11.78
C THR A 179 -10.93 -1.28 10.40
N PHE A 180 -11.64 -0.51 9.58
CA PHE A 180 -11.20 -0.15 8.25
C PHE A 180 -9.98 0.76 8.30
N SER A 181 -9.08 0.61 7.32
CA SER A 181 -8.02 1.59 7.09
C SER A 181 -8.64 2.98 6.93
N ALA A 182 -8.25 3.92 7.79
CA ALA A 182 -8.81 5.27 7.77
C ALA A 182 -8.53 5.99 6.44
N VAL A 183 -7.30 5.86 5.93
CA VAL A 183 -6.91 6.46 4.65
C VAL A 183 -7.72 5.88 3.49
N ALA A 184 -7.83 4.54 3.43
CA ALA A 184 -8.61 3.88 2.40
C ALA A 184 -10.09 4.29 2.46
N TYR A 185 -10.68 4.29 3.65
CA TYR A 185 -12.07 4.68 3.85
C TYR A 185 -12.35 6.10 3.36
N PHE A 186 -11.58 7.10 3.81
CA PHE A 186 -11.81 8.48 3.40
C PHE A 186 -11.55 8.68 1.92
N TYR A 187 -10.54 8.02 1.34
CA TYR A 187 -10.32 8.00 -0.10
C TYR A 187 -11.55 7.49 -0.86
N GLY A 188 -12.07 6.32 -0.49
CA GLY A 188 -13.24 5.74 -1.14
C GLY A 188 -14.52 6.52 -0.92
N ARG A 189 -14.71 7.13 0.26
CA ARG A 189 -15.87 7.97 0.57
C ARG A 189 -15.93 9.20 -0.34
N GLU A 190 -14.81 9.89 -0.51
CA GLU A 190 -14.71 11.07 -1.37
C GLU A 190 -14.97 10.70 -2.84
N LEU A 191 -14.40 9.58 -3.32
CA LEU A 191 -14.69 9.05 -4.65
C LEU A 191 -16.17 8.70 -4.82
N TYR A 192 -16.76 7.96 -3.87
CA TYR A 192 -18.17 7.58 -3.93
C TYR A 192 -19.08 8.82 -3.96
N GLN A 193 -18.79 9.81 -3.13
CA GLN A 193 -19.58 11.04 -3.08
C GLN A 193 -19.59 11.81 -4.40
N LYS A 194 -18.48 11.77 -5.16
CA LYS A 194 -18.33 12.43 -6.45
C LYS A 194 -18.85 11.60 -7.62
N LEU A 195 -18.46 10.33 -7.69
CA LEU A 195 -18.72 9.46 -8.84
C LEU A 195 -20.11 8.80 -8.78
N LYS A 196 -20.67 8.62 -7.56
CA LYS A 196 -21.94 7.88 -7.34
C LYS A 196 -21.94 6.46 -7.92
N ILE A 197 -20.79 5.80 -7.84
CA ILE A 197 -20.56 4.43 -8.30
C ILE A 197 -19.95 3.63 -7.14
N PRO A 198 -20.30 2.35 -6.94
CA PRO A 198 -19.70 1.53 -5.89
C PRO A 198 -18.17 1.56 -5.87
N ILE A 199 -17.59 1.53 -4.67
CA ILE A 199 -16.14 1.57 -4.46
C ILE A 199 -15.71 0.33 -3.69
N GLY A 200 -14.83 -0.48 -4.30
CA GLY A 200 -14.12 -1.58 -3.68
C GLY A 200 -12.72 -1.15 -3.27
N LEU A 201 -12.34 -1.43 -2.03
CA LEU A 201 -11.04 -1.09 -1.47
C LEU A 201 -10.38 -2.34 -0.90
N ILE A 202 -9.26 -2.77 -1.46
CA ILE A 202 -8.50 -3.92 -0.95
C ILE A 202 -7.35 -3.38 -0.11
N SER A 203 -7.49 -3.43 1.21
CA SER A 203 -6.49 -2.98 2.18
C SER A 203 -5.46 -4.08 2.42
N THR A 204 -4.22 -3.85 1.97
CA THR A 204 -3.08 -4.75 2.11
C THR A 204 -1.88 -3.98 2.64
N SER A 205 -1.78 -3.86 3.96
CA SER A 205 -0.78 -3.03 4.61
C SER A 205 -0.33 -3.62 5.95
N TRP A 206 0.91 -3.33 6.36
CA TRP A 206 1.45 -3.79 7.64
C TRP A 206 2.46 -2.79 8.21
N GLY A 207 2.23 -2.36 9.45
CA GLY A 207 3.12 -1.48 10.23
C GLY A 207 4.60 -1.86 10.27
N GLY A 208 5.46 -0.84 10.18
CA GLY A 208 6.92 -0.96 10.32
C GLY A 208 7.63 -1.61 9.14
N THR A 209 6.98 -1.72 7.99
CA THR A 209 7.54 -2.42 6.82
C THR A 209 8.28 -1.45 5.90
N LYS A 210 9.28 -1.97 5.21
CA LYS A 210 10.06 -1.23 4.22
C LYS A 210 9.62 -1.59 2.80
N ALA A 211 9.88 -0.75 1.81
CA ALA A 211 9.46 -0.99 0.42
C ALA A 211 10.02 -2.30 -0.16
N GLU A 212 11.22 -2.72 0.26
CA GLU A 212 11.79 -4.01 -0.17
C GLU A 212 10.97 -5.23 0.26
N ALA A 213 10.21 -5.16 1.36
CA ALA A 213 9.31 -6.24 1.77
C ALA A 213 8.13 -6.43 0.80
N TRP A 214 7.81 -5.37 0.05
CA TRP A 214 6.71 -5.29 -0.93
C TRP A 214 7.19 -5.33 -2.39
N THR A 215 8.49 -5.57 -2.59
CA THR A 215 9.10 -5.74 -3.93
C THR A 215 9.32 -7.23 -4.18
N SER A 216 9.10 -7.69 -5.41
CA SER A 216 9.34 -9.09 -5.76
C SER A 216 10.81 -9.46 -5.59
N GLN A 217 11.09 -10.72 -5.24
CA GLN A 217 12.45 -11.20 -5.02
C GLN A 217 13.34 -11.00 -6.25
N ASN A 218 12.83 -11.34 -7.44
CA ASN A 218 13.57 -11.22 -8.70
C ASN A 218 14.06 -9.78 -8.94
N VAL A 219 13.22 -8.77 -8.68
CA VAL A 219 13.61 -7.36 -8.86
C VAL A 219 14.74 -6.95 -7.92
N LEU A 220 14.77 -7.49 -6.71
CA LEU A 220 15.85 -7.23 -5.75
C LEU A 220 17.15 -7.95 -6.11
N GLU A 221 17.06 -9.15 -6.68
CA GLU A 221 18.22 -9.96 -7.08
C GLU A 221 18.85 -9.50 -8.40
N GLU A 222 18.04 -9.03 -9.36
CA GLU A 222 18.52 -8.62 -10.68
C GLU A 222 19.17 -7.24 -10.71
N ASN A 223 18.89 -6.38 -9.71
CA ASN A 223 19.46 -5.04 -9.63
C ASN A 223 20.65 -4.98 -8.67
N PRO A 224 21.89 -4.73 -9.16
CA PRO A 224 23.08 -4.64 -8.30
C PRO A 224 22.97 -3.64 -7.14
N ASP A 225 22.25 -2.53 -7.33
CA ASP A 225 22.06 -1.52 -6.28
C ASP A 225 21.24 -2.06 -5.09
N PHE A 226 20.39 -3.06 -5.33
CA PHE A 226 19.50 -3.65 -4.34
C PHE A 226 20.11 -4.86 -3.63
N LEU A 227 21.22 -5.41 -4.11
CA LEU A 227 21.91 -6.54 -3.46
C LEU A 227 22.31 -6.23 -2.02
N THR A 228 22.63 -4.97 -1.72
CA THR A 228 22.93 -4.52 -0.35
C THR A 228 21.79 -4.78 0.64
N ILE A 229 20.54 -4.78 0.17
CA ILE A 229 19.35 -5.13 0.97
C ILE A 229 19.38 -6.62 1.32
N LEU A 230 19.64 -7.48 0.33
CA LEU A 230 19.67 -8.93 0.49
C LEU A 230 20.86 -9.39 1.34
N GLU A 231 22.01 -8.72 1.19
CA GLU A 231 23.18 -8.92 2.06
C GLU A 231 22.87 -8.58 3.52
N GLU A 232 22.14 -7.50 3.78
CA GLU A 232 21.68 -7.16 5.12
C GLU A 232 20.70 -8.19 5.67
N ASP A 233 19.77 -8.68 4.87
CA ASP A 233 18.86 -9.76 5.27
C ASP A 233 19.62 -11.03 5.65
N ALA A 234 20.63 -11.42 4.86
CA ALA A 234 21.50 -12.55 5.17
C ALA A 234 22.28 -12.36 6.48
N LYS A 235 22.82 -11.14 6.72
CA LYS A 235 23.50 -10.80 7.98
C LYS A 235 22.54 -10.86 9.18
N ASN A 236 21.32 -10.34 9.02
CA ASN A 236 20.30 -10.36 10.06
C ASN A 236 19.86 -11.79 10.38
N GLU A 237 19.70 -12.63 9.37
CA GLU A 237 19.39 -14.05 9.54
C GLU A 237 20.50 -14.78 10.30
N LYS A 238 21.77 -14.60 9.89
CA LYS A 238 22.91 -15.19 10.58
C LYS A 238 22.94 -14.79 12.06
N GLY A 239 22.82 -13.49 12.36
CA GLY A 239 22.81 -12.99 13.73
C GLY A 239 21.61 -13.47 14.55
N TYR A 240 20.47 -13.75 13.92
CA TYR A 240 19.33 -14.39 14.58
C TYR A 240 19.64 -15.84 14.95
N GLN A 241 20.21 -16.62 14.02
CA GLN A 241 20.56 -18.02 14.25
C GLN A 241 21.61 -18.17 15.36
N GLU A 242 22.65 -17.33 15.38
CA GLU A 242 23.65 -17.30 16.46
C GLU A 242 23.02 -17.04 17.83
N LYS A 243 22.10 -16.07 17.93
CA LYS A 243 21.36 -15.79 19.17
C LYS A 243 20.46 -16.94 19.59
N LEU A 244 19.85 -17.63 18.62
CA LEU A 244 18.96 -18.75 18.86
C LEU A 244 19.73 -19.98 19.37
N GLU A 245 20.90 -20.26 18.80
CA GLU A 245 21.82 -21.29 19.26
C GLU A 245 22.25 -21.03 20.71
N MET A 246 22.69 -19.80 21.02
CA MET A 246 23.06 -19.40 22.39
C MET A 246 21.89 -19.54 23.38
N TYR A 247 20.67 -19.20 22.95
CA TYR A 247 19.47 -19.40 23.76
C TYR A 247 19.26 -20.88 24.12
N TYR A 248 19.39 -21.80 23.16
CA TYR A 248 19.23 -23.23 23.41
C TYR A 248 20.34 -23.82 24.27
N LEU A 249 21.58 -23.34 24.10
CA LEU A 249 22.69 -23.71 24.97
C LEU A 249 22.43 -23.30 26.43
N ASN A 250 21.99 -22.06 26.67
CA ASN A 250 21.65 -21.57 28.01
C ASN A 250 20.46 -22.33 28.61
N LEU A 251 19.42 -22.58 27.81
CA LEU A 251 18.24 -23.33 28.26
C LEU A 251 18.60 -24.77 28.66
N ARG A 252 19.55 -25.40 27.94
CA ARG A 252 20.08 -26.72 28.30
C ARG A 252 20.82 -26.68 29.64
N ASN A 253 21.70 -25.70 29.82
CA ASN A 253 22.49 -25.54 31.04
C ASN A 253 21.60 -25.29 32.26
N GLU A 254 20.58 -24.42 32.15
CA GLU A 254 19.61 -24.19 33.23
C GLU A 254 18.86 -25.46 33.63
N LYS A 255 18.41 -26.26 32.65
CA LYS A 255 17.70 -27.52 32.91
C LYS A 255 18.60 -28.59 33.55
N GLN A 256 19.90 -28.58 33.26
CA GLN A 256 20.85 -29.53 33.84
C GLN A 256 21.30 -29.14 35.26
N ALA A 257 21.33 -27.85 35.58
CA ALA A 257 21.86 -27.34 36.85
C ALA A 257 20.95 -27.55 38.08
N ASN A 258 19.71 -28.05 37.93
CA ASN A 258 18.73 -28.28 39.02
C ASN A 258 18.53 -27.09 40.00
N ASN A 259 18.92 -25.88 39.61
CA ASN A 259 18.93 -24.72 40.51
C ASN A 259 17.56 -24.03 40.53
N ASN A 260 16.89 -24.09 41.69
CA ASN A 260 15.75 -23.23 42.07
C ASN A 260 16.19 -21.78 42.39
N ALA A 261 17.27 -21.27 41.80
CA ALA A 261 17.83 -19.96 42.11
C ALA A 261 17.47 -18.93 41.03
N SER A 262 16.77 -17.87 41.47
CA SER A 262 16.40 -16.60 40.78
C SER A 262 16.05 -16.68 39.29
N LYS A 263 14.73 -16.73 39.02
CA LYS A 263 14.07 -16.83 37.72
C LYS A 263 14.25 -15.59 36.84
N THR A 264 15.43 -15.36 36.29
CA THR A 264 15.50 -14.49 35.11
C THR A 264 15.08 -15.34 33.91
N GLU A 265 13.83 -15.18 33.47
CA GLU A 265 13.29 -15.97 32.37
C GLU A 265 14.11 -15.75 31.09
N LEU A 266 14.73 -16.82 30.56
CA LEU A 266 15.42 -16.77 29.28
C LEU A 266 14.45 -16.34 28.18
N LYS A 267 14.69 -15.17 27.60
CA LYS A 267 13.88 -14.65 26.50
C LYS A 267 14.36 -15.24 25.18
N LYS A 268 13.53 -16.09 24.57
CA LYS A 268 13.80 -16.61 23.21
C LYS A 268 13.92 -15.43 22.24
N PRO A 269 14.97 -15.37 21.38
CA PRO A 269 15.06 -14.34 20.37
C PRO A 269 13.85 -14.42 19.42
N LYS A 270 13.29 -13.26 19.09
CA LYS A 270 12.17 -13.12 18.16
C LYS A 270 12.66 -12.56 16.84
N LYS A 271 12.12 -13.08 15.73
CA LYS A 271 12.27 -12.51 14.39
C LYS A 271 10.93 -11.90 13.98
N GLU A 272 10.97 -10.66 13.52
CA GLU A 272 9.78 -10.01 12.97
C GLU A 272 9.60 -10.46 11.52
N ALA A 273 8.52 -11.21 11.26
CA ALA A 273 8.30 -11.86 9.98
C ALA A 273 8.11 -10.88 8.81
N ASN A 274 7.69 -9.65 9.09
CA ASN A 274 7.36 -8.61 8.11
C ASN A 274 8.54 -7.68 7.78
N LYS A 275 9.74 -7.92 8.31
CA LYS A 275 10.91 -7.06 8.11
C LYS A 275 11.84 -7.52 7.00
N THR A 276 11.79 -8.79 6.64
CA THR A 276 12.59 -9.38 5.56
C THR A 276 12.08 -8.91 4.20
N SER A 277 12.97 -8.77 3.23
CA SER A 277 12.61 -8.41 1.85
C SER A 277 11.63 -9.42 1.23
N TYR A 278 10.85 -8.99 0.24
CA TYR A 278 9.89 -9.74 -0.59
C TYR A 278 8.80 -10.57 0.13
N VAL A 279 8.86 -10.74 1.46
CA VAL A 279 7.95 -11.64 2.18
C VAL A 279 6.50 -11.17 2.20
N LEU A 280 6.25 -9.87 2.11
CA LEU A 280 4.91 -9.29 2.08
C LEU A 280 4.38 -9.19 0.66
N TYR A 281 5.24 -8.93 -0.32
CA TYR A 281 4.90 -9.11 -1.72
C TYR A 281 4.35 -10.52 -1.94
N ASN A 282 5.10 -11.54 -1.50
CA ASN A 282 4.72 -12.93 -1.65
C ASN A 282 3.42 -13.32 -0.97
N ALA A 283 3.18 -12.83 0.25
CA ALA A 283 2.06 -13.28 1.08
C ALA A 283 0.80 -12.41 0.99
N MET A 284 0.95 -11.13 0.64
CA MET A 284 -0.13 -10.14 0.76
C MET A 284 -0.41 -9.37 -0.53
N LEU A 285 0.45 -9.43 -1.55
CA LEU A 285 0.23 -8.80 -2.86
C LEU A 285 0.13 -9.80 -4.00
N HIS A 286 1.03 -10.78 -4.07
CA HIS A 286 1.07 -11.77 -5.13
C HIS A 286 -0.28 -12.51 -5.30
N PRO A 287 -1.02 -12.90 -4.24
CA PRO A 287 -2.33 -13.52 -4.44
C PRO A 287 -3.37 -12.57 -5.07
N LEU A 288 -3.13 -11.25 -5.05
CA LEU A 288 -4.06 -10.24 -5.55
C LEU A 288 -3.91 -9.95 -7.05
N ILE A 289 -2.84 -10.44 -7.71
CA ILE A 289 -2.46 -10.06 -9.09
C ILE A 289 -3.51 -10.42 -10.14
N ASN A 290 -4.42 -11.36 -9.84
CA ASN A 290 -5.52 -11.72 -10.72
C ASN A 290 -6.74 -10.79 -10.56
N TYR A 291 -6.82 -10.00 -9.50
CA TYR A 291 -7.93 -9.08 -9.27
C TYR A 291 -7.74 -7.81 -10.09
N THR A 292 -8.68 -7.55 -11.00
CA THR A 292 -8.65 -6.36 -11.84
C THR A 292 -8.99 -5.12 -11.02
N MET A 293 -8.10 -4.12 -11.07
CA MET A 293 -8.24 -2.87 -10.34
C MET A 293 -8.21 -1.64 -11.25
N LYS A 294 -8.70 -0.50 -10.73
CA LYS A 294 -8.51 0.82 -11.32
C LYS A 294 -7.11 1.36 -11.07
N GLY A 295 -6.58 1.23 -9.85
CA GLY A 295 -5.26 1.74 -9.46
C GLY A 295 -4.89 1.45 -8.01
N VAL A 296 -3.82 2.10 -7.53
CA VAL A 296 -3.21 1.90 -6.21
C VAL A 296 -3.09 3.21 -5.45
N ILE A 297 -3.39 3.19 -4.15
CA ILE A 297 -2.91 4.18 -3.19
C ILE A 297 -1.85 3.60 -2.25
N TRP A 298 -0.78 4.34 -2.01
CA TRP A 298 0.40 3.89 -1.28
C TRP A 298 0.82 4.87 -0.18
N TYR A 299 0.89 4.41 1.07
CA TYR A 299 1.40 5.21 2.17
C TYR A 299 2.49 4.47 2.95
N GLN A 300 3.73 4.76 2.55
CA GLN A 300 4.94 4.20 3.15
C GLN A 300 6.14 5.10 2.90
N GLY A 301 7.12 5.01 3.80
CA GLY A 301 8.45 5.60 3.62
C GLY A 301 9.17 5.78 4.94
N GLU A 302 8.43 5.82 6.05
CA GLU A 302 8.96 6.05 7.39
C GLU A 302 10.07 5.04 7.75
N SER A 303 9.86 3.76 7.42
CA SER A 303 10.84 2.70 7.70
C SER A 303 12.05 2.71 6.75
N ASN A 304 11.96 3.43 5.63
CA ASN A 304 13.06 3.64 4.68
C ASN A 304 13.75 4.99 4.87
N SER A 305 13.38 5.79 5.88
CA SER A 305 13.95 7.14 6.05
C SER A 305 15.47 7.14 6.20
N GLY A 306 16.05 6.12 6.86
CA GLY A 306 17.51 5.97 6.97
C GLY A 306 18.21 5.54 5.68
N LYS A 307 17.46 5.22 4.63
CA LYS A 307 17.94 4.77 3.31
C LYS A 307 17.28 5.53 2.17
N ALA A 308 17.01 6.82 2.37
CA ALA A 308 16.31 7.66 1.41
C ALA A 308 16.94 7.63 0.00
N LYS A 309 18.27 7.57 -0.11
CA LYS A 309 18.96 7.50 -1.41
C LYS A 309 18.61 6.22 -2.18
N LEU A 310 18.61 5.08 -1.50
CA LEU A 310 18.20 3.80 -2.08
C LEU A 310 16.70 3.81 -2.43
N TYR A 311 15.88 4.49 -1.62
CA TYR A 311 14.44 4.63 -1.89
C TYR A 311 14.15 5.33 -3.22
N GLN A 312 15.01 6.26 -3.66
CA GLN A 312 14.88 6.96 -4.96
C GLN A 312 14.90 6.02 -6.17
N THR A 313 15.44 4.81 -6.03
CA THR A 313 15.49 3.80 -7.10
C THR A 313 14.61 2.60 -6.77
N LEU A 314 14.56 2.17 -5.50
CA LEU A 314 13.73 1.05 -5.04
C LEU A 314 12.24 1.28 -5.25
N PHE A 315 11.71 2.45 -4.85
CA PHE A 315 10.27 2.68 -4.92
C PHE A 315 9.73 2.69 -6.37
N PRO A 316 10.34 3.40 -7.34
CA PRO A 316 9.96 3.27 -8.75
C PRO A 316 10.09 1.84 -9.30
N ALA A 317 11.13 1.10 -8.91
CA ALA A 317 11.31 -0.29 -9.34
C ALA A 317 10.21 -1.22 -8.78
N MET A 318 9.80 -1.01 -7.53
CA MET A 318 8.68 -1.71 -6.91
C MET A 318 7.37 -1.46 -7.67
N VAL A 319 7.06 -0.19 -8.00
CA VAL A 319 5.86 0.14 -8.78
C VAL A 319 5.90 -0.49 -10.17
N LYS A 320 7.06 -0.46 -10.83
CA LYS A 320 7.23 -1.13 -12.12
C LYS A 320 6.97 -2.64 -12.01
N SER A 321 7.53 -3.30 -10.98
CA SER A 321 7.29 -4.74 -10.72
C SER A 321 5.80 -5.03 -10.63
N TRP A 322 5.05 -4.26 -9.83
CA TRP A 322 3.62 -4.51 -9.67
C TRP A 322 2.86 -4.34 -10.99
N ARG A 323 3.22 -3.35 -11.82
CA ARG A 323 2.63 -3.17 -13.16
C ARG A 323 2.93 -4.35 -14.08
N ASP A 324 4.16 -4.86 -14.05
CA ASP A 324 4.59 -6.02 -14.83
C ASP A 324 3.84 -7.30 -14.38
N ASP A 325 3.60 -7.45 -13.08
CA ASP A 325 2.93 -8.62 -12.50
C ASP A 325 1.42 -8.63 -12.75
N TRP A 326 0.75 -7.49 -12.54
CA TRP A 326 -0.69 -7.34 -12.81
C TRP A 326 -1.02 -7.35 -14.31
N LYS A 327 -0.07 -6.95 -15.17
CA LYS A 327 -0.26 -6.84 -16.62
C LYS A 327 -1.47 -5.98 -17.01
N GLN A 328 -1.73 -4.95 -16.22
CA GLN A 328 -2.82 -3.97 -16.42
C GLN A 328 -2.32 -2.63 -16.97
N GLY A 329 -1.16 -2.64 -17.63
CA GLY A 329 -0.53 -1.44 -18.17
C GLY A 329 -0.10 -0.45 -17.07
N ASP A 330 -0.13 0.83 -17.41
CA ASP A 330 0.32 1.92 -16.53
C ASP A 330 -0.81 2.39 -15.59
N PHE A 331 -1.34 1.49 -14.76
CA PHE A 331 -2.43 1.86 -13.84
C PHE A 331 -2.00 3.00 -12.88
N PRO A 332 -2.93 3.87 -12.46
CA PRO A 332 -2.64 4.99 -11.57
C PRO A 332 -2.00 4.54 -10.26
N PHE A 333 -0.93 5.23 -9.85
CA PHE A 333 -0.22 4.95 -8.60
C PHE A 333 -0.09 6.24 -7.78
N TYR A 334 -0.95 6.42 -6.78
CA TYR A 334 -0.98 7.63 -5.96
C TYR A 334 -0.37 7.36 -4.59
N TYR A 335 0.52 8.22 -4.13
CA TYR A 335 1.25 7.98 -2.90
C TYR A 335 1.34 9.21 -2.01
N VAL A 336 1.73 8.99 -0.76
CA VAL A 336 1.82 10.05 0.25
C VAL A 336 3.28 10.44 0.45
N GLN A 337 3.59 11.73 0.32
CA GLN A 337 4.83 12.28 0.87
C GLN A 337 4.70 12.30 2.38
N ILE A 338 5.50 11.50 3.09
CA ILE A 338 5.24 11.14 4.49
C ILE A 338 5.26 12.36 5.42
N THR A 339 4.45 12.28 6.47
CA THR A 339 4.34 13.34 7.48
C THR A 339 5.65 13.52 8.24
N PRO A 340 6.03 14.76 8.60
CA PRO A 340 7.15 15.08 9.48
C PRO A 340 7.17 14.31 10.79
N HIS A 341 8.35 13.83 11.20
CA HIS A 341 8.59 13.22 12.50
C HIS A 341 10.07 13.34 12.87
N LYS A 342 10.38 13.48 14.17
CA LYS A 342 11.75 13.67 14.67
C LYS A 342 12.73 12.54 14.36
N GLY A 343 12.21 11.33 14.13
CA GLY A 343 12.99 10.14 13.75
C GLY A 343 13.22 9.97 12.24
N GLN A 344 12.90 10.99 11.43
CA GLN A 344 13.05 10.96 9.98
C GLN A 344 14.07 12.01 9.52
N THR A 345 14.45 11.92 8.26
CA THR A 345 15.32 12.89 7.59
C THR A 345 14.54 13.57 6.44
N PRO A 346 14.89 14.80 6.00
CA PRO A 346 14.20 15.43 4.88
C PRO A 346 14.36 14.67 3.55
N GLU A 347 15.43 13.90 3.38
CA GLU A 347 15.79 13.19 2.15
C GLU A 347 14.74 12.16 1.74
N ILE A 348 13.99 11.54 2.68
CA ILE A 348 12.93 10.61 2.31
C ILE A 348 11.77 11.31 1.61
N ARG A 349 11.44 12.54 2.02
CA ARG A 349 10.43 13.36 1.36
C ARG A 349 10.90 13.83 -0.01
N GLU A 350 12.19 14.14 -0.14
CA GLU A 350 12.79 14.39 -1.45
C GLU A 350 12.71 13.15 -2.35
N ALA A 351 13.03 11.96 -1.82
CA ALA A 351 12.95 10.72 -2.60
C ALA A 351 11.52 10.47 -3.12
N GLN A 352 10.52 10.77 -2.31
CA GLN A 352 9.11 10.73 -2.71
C GLN A 352 8.76 11.82 -3.73
N LEU A 353 9.28 13.04 -3.59
CA LEU A 353 9.10 14.11 -4.58
C LEU A 353 9.70 13.73 -5.94
N LEU A 354 10.94 13.24 -5.95
CA LEU A 354 11.64 12.81 -7.17
C LEU A 354 10.96 11.62 -7.85
N SER A 355 10.16 10.84 -7.12
CA SER A 355 9.41 9.72 -7.68
C SER A 355 8.31 10.17 -8.65
N LEU A 356 7.83 11.43 -8.58
CA LEU A 356 6.87 11.98 -9.55
C LEU A 356 7.42 11.98 -10.99
N GLN A 357 8.73 12.13 -11.14
CA GLN A 357 9.40 12.13 -12.44
C GLN A 357 9.73 10.71 -12.94
N LYS A 358 9.75 9.74 -12.02
CA LYS A 358 10.21 8.36 -12.30
C LYS A 358 9.05 7.37 -12.44
N ILE A 359 7.89 7.68 -11.88
CA ILE A 359 6.71 6.84 -11.91
C ILE A 359 5.67 7.52 -12.82
N SER A 360 5.47 6.95 -14.00
CA SER A 360 4.40 7.36 -14.92
C SER A 360 3.02 7.15 -14.29
N ASN A 361 2.02 7.93 -14.73
CA ASN A 361 0.66 7.91 -14.19
C ASN A 361 0.60 7.88 -12.65
N SER A 362 1.35 8.78 -12.02
CA SER A 362 1.43 8.90 -10.56
C SER A 362 1.04 10.27 -10.06
N GLY A 363 0.90 10.39 -8.74
CA GLY A 363 0.60 11.63 -8.04
C GLY A 363 0.94 11.50 -6.57
N MET A 364 1.24 12.64 -5.94
CA MET A 364 1.77 12.68 -4.58
C MET A 364 0.94 13.60 -3.69
N ALA A 365 0.39 13.07 -2.61
CA ALA A 365 -0.25 13.85 -1.56
C ALA A 365 0.81 14.38 -0.59
N VAL A 366 1.00 15.70 -0.54
CA VAL A 366 1.87 16.36 0.44
C VAL A 366 1.16 16.42 1.79
N THR A 367 1.86 16.10 2.89
CA THR A 367 1.27 16.00 4.24
C THR A 367 2.08 16.69 5.34
N THR A 368 2.92 17.67 4.98
CA THR A 368 3.77 18.38 5.93
C THR A 368 3.03 19.13 7.04
N ASP A 369 1.78 19.49 6.79
CA ASP A 369 0.90 20.26 7.67
C ASP A 369 0.00 19.40 8.59
N VAL A 370 -0.06 18.09 8.35
CA VAL A 370 -0.91 17.15 9.12
C VAL A 370 -0.08 16.10 9.88
N GLY A 371 1.20 16.39 10.10
CA GLY A 371 2.10 15.57 10.92
C GLY A 371 1.96 15.82 12.41
N ASP A 372 2.60 14.96 13.21
CA ASP A 372 2.79 15.15 14.65
C ASP A 372 4.26 14.83 14.97
N THR A 373 4.95 15.81 15.55
CA THR A 373 6.40 15.73 15.79
C THR A 373 6.77 14.63 16.78
N ASN A 374 5.83 14.25 17.66
CA ASN A 374 6.00 13.25 18.72
C ASN A 374 5.26 11.94 18.44
N ASN A 375 4.38 11.93 17.45
CA ASN A 375 3.66 10.74 17.02
C ASN A 375 3.85 10.49 15.52
N ILE A 376 4.65 9.47 15.19
CA ILE A 376 4.87 9.00 13.82
C ILE A 376 3.59 8.50 13.12
N HIS A 377 2.48 8.34 13.87
CA HIS A 377 1.16 7.97 13.37
C HIS A 377 0.13 9.08 13.62
N PRO A 378 0.21 10.21 12.89
CA PRO A 378 -0.71 11.33 13.07
C PRO A 378 -2.15 10.92 12.74
N ILE A 379 -3.09 11.46 13.51
CA ILE A 379 -4.50 11.03 13.52
C ILE A 379 -5.40 11.82 12.57
N ASP A 380 -4.83 12.53 11.60
CA ASP A 380 -5.58 13.24 10.56
C ASP A 380 -5.53 12.47 9.23
N LYS A 381 -5.97 11.20 9.26
CA LYS A 381 -6.03 10.37 8.04
C LYS A 381 -7.14 10.82 7.07
N GLN A 382 -8.11 11.59 7.56
CA GLN A 382 -9.14 12.20 6.73
C GLN A 382 -8.52 13.14 5.69
N THR A 383 -7.64 14.05 6.09
CA THR A 383 -6.96 14.95 5.15
C THR A 383 -6.11 14.19 4.14
N VAL A 384 -5.44 13.11 4.57
CA VAL A 384 -4.63 12.27 3.69
C VAL A 384 -5.49 11.57 2.63
N GLY A 385 -6.58 10.91 3.04
CA GLY A 385 -7.51 10.24 2.14
C GLY A 385 -8.14 11.21 1.14
N HIS A 386 -8.54 12.40 1.60
CA HIS A 386 -9.08 13.47 0.76
C HIS A 386 -8.08 13.93 -0.31
N ARG A 387 -6.81 14.18 0.06
CA ARG A 387 -5.78 14.61 -0.92
C ARG A 387 -5.49 13.53 -1.96
N LEU A 388 -5.47 12.25 -1.57
CA LEU A 388 -5.35 11.15 -2.53
C LEU A 388 -6.58 11.09 -3.47
N ALA A 389 -7.78 11.35 -2.95
CA ALA A 389 -9.00 11.38 -3.76
C ALA A 389 -8.99 12.54 -4.76
N LEU A 390 -8.53 13.74 -4.38
CA LEU A 390 -8.36 14.86 -5.31
C LEU A 390 -7.44 14.49 -6.49
N ILE A 391 -6.33 13.80 -6.21
CA ILE A 391 -5.41 13.32 -7.25
C ILE A 391 -6.14 12.37 -8.21
N ALA A 392 -6.90 11.41 -7.67
CA ALA A 392 -7.65 10.45 -8.49
C ALA A 392 -8.74 11.12 -9.33
N LEU A 393 -9.53 12.02 -8.75
CA LEU A 393 -10.57 12.76 -9.46
C LEU A 393 -9.99 13.55 -10.64
N ALA A 394 -8.91 14.29 -10.40
CA ALA A 394 -8.27 15.08 -11.44
C ALA A 394 -7.60 14.22 -12.53
N LYS A 395 -6.82 13.20 -12.13
CA LYS A 395 -5.93 12.48 -13.06
C LYS A 395 -6.52 11.19 -13.63
N THR A 396 -7.39 10.50 -12.89
CA THR A 396 -8.01 9.23 -13.32
C THR A 396 -9.41 9.44 -13.89
N TYR A 397 -10.16 10.39 -13.32
CA TYR A 397 -11.55 10.66 -13.71
C TYR A 397 -11.71 11.96 -14.51
N ASN A 398 -10.60 12.53 -14.98
CA ASN A 398 -10.54 13.67 -15.90
C ASN A 398 -11.29 14.92 -15.42
N GLU A 399 -11.28 15.19 -14.11
CA GLU A 399 -11.69 16.48 -13.57
C GLU A 399 -10.58 17.54 -13.80
N ASP A 400 -10.33 17.89 -15.07
CA ASP A 400 -9.15 18.68 -15.50
C ASP A 400 -9.02 20.07 -14.83
N LYS A 401 -10.12 20.61 -14.31
CA LYS A 401 -10.14 21.90 -13.60
C LYS A 401 -9.92 21.78 -12.09
N LEU A 402 -9.87 20.56 -11.56
CA LEU A 402 -9.69 20.31 -10.14
C LEU A 402 -8.22 20.49 -9.76
N VAL A 403 -7.94 21.46 -8.90
CA VAL A 403 -6.61 21.61 -8.31
C VAL A 403 -6.41 20.51 -7.26
N TYR A 404 -5.45 19.61 -7.52
CA TYR A 404 -5.24 18.41 -6.70
C TYR A 404 -3.90 18.37 -5.95
N SER A 405 -2.99 19.30 -6.26
CA SER A 405 -1.67 19.41 -5.64
C SER A 405 -1.44 20.83 -5.14
N GLY A 406 -0.69 20.95 -4.05
CA GLY A 406 -0.07 22.21 -3.67
C GLY A 406 1.16 22.51 -4.50
N PRO A 407 1.82 23.66 -4.27
CA PRO A 407 2.97 24.08 -5.06
C PRO A 407 4.11 23.05 -5.06
N ILE A 408 4.60 22.71 -6.25
CA ILE A 408 5.78 21.86 -6.43
C ILE A 408 6.88 22.67 -7.09
N TYR A 409 8.08 22.68 -6.50
CA TYR A 409 9.21 23.41 -7.08
C TYR A 409 9.50 22.91 -8.50
N ASN A 410 9.60 23.85 -9.44
CA ASN A 410 9.89 23.58 -10.84
C ASN A 410 11.31 24.02 -11.20
N HIS A 411 11.59 25.33 -11.08
CA HIS A 411 12.91 25.89 -11.37
C HIS A 411 13.16 27.19 -10.61
N MET A 412 14.38 27.72 -10.72
CA MET A 412 14.74 29.01 -10.15
C MET A 412 15.49 29.91 -11.14
N LYS A 413 15.46 31.22 -10.89
CA LYS A 413 16.27 32.23 -11.58
C LYS A 413 16.99 33.10 -10.56
N ILE A 414 18.30 33.24 -10.71
CA ILE A 414 19.09 34.15 -9.88
C ILE A 414 18.97 35.57 -10.46
N LYS A 415 18.61 36.54 -9.62
CA LYS A 415 18.53 37.96 -9.94
C LYS A 415 19.34 38.75 -8.92
N LYS A 416 20.58 39.11 -9.27
CA LYS A 416 21.55 39.75 -8.36
C LYS A 416 21.71 38.91 -7.09
N ASP A 417 21.35 39.47 -5.94
CA ASP A 417 21.45 38.89 -4.60
C ASP A 417 20.20 38.11 -4.17
N LYS A 418 19.29 37.80 -5.11
CA LYS A 418 18.03 37.09 -4.84
C LYS A 418 17.83 35.90 -5.76
N ILE A 419 17.06 34.92 -5.30
CA ILE A 419 16.57 33.80 -6.09
C ILE A 419 15.06 33.94 -6.25
N GLN A 420 14.59 33.92 -7.50
CA GLN A 420 13.17 33.80 -7.85
C GLN A 420 12.84 32.32 -8.11
N LEU A 421 11.88 31.79 -7.38
CA LEU A 421 11.42 30.41 -7.46
C LEU A 421 10.10 30.32 -8.22
N PHE A 422 10.00 29.31 -9.09
CA PHE A 422 8.84 29.00 -9.90
C PHE A 422 8.29 27.63 -9.49
N PHE A 423 6.97 27.49 -9.49
CA PHE A 423 6.29 26.31 -8.99
C PHE A 423 5.22 25.86 -9.97
N ASP A 424 5.07 24.55 -10.11
CA ASP A 424 3.88 23.93 -10.66
C ASP A 424 2.75 23.96 -9.61
N TYR A 425 1.50 23.87 -10.07
CA TYR A 425 0.30 23.87 -9.20
C TYR A 425 0.15 25.11 -8.32
N ALA A 426 0.61 26.26 -8.82
CA ALA A 426 0.51 27.57 -8.17
C ALA A 426 -0.30 28.60 -9.00
N ASP A 427 -1.05 28.15 -10.00
CA ASP A 427 -1.78 29.04 -10.92
C ASP A 427 -2.90 29.85 -10.25
N SER A 428 -3.53 29.26 -9.23
CA SER A 428 -4.52 29.91 -8.37
C SER A 428 -3.91 30.94 -7.40
N GLY A 429 -2.58 31.01 -7.34
CA GLY A 429 -1.83 31.90 -6.45
C GLY A 429 -1.40 31.24 -5.14
N PHE A 430 -0.53 31.93 -4.43
CA PHE A 430 -0.02 31.47 -3.14
C PHE A 430 -0.83 32.01 -1.97
N LYS A 431 -0.96 31.17 -0.94
CA LYS A 431 -1.50 31.51 0.37
C LYS A 431 -0.44 31.23 1.42
N LYS A 432 -0.40 32.07 2.46
CA LYS A 432 0.35 31.78 3.68
C LYS A 432 -0.61 31.64 4.86
N THR A 433 -0.42 30.62 5.69
CA THR A 433 -1.35 30.35 6.81
C THR A 433 -1.14 31.31 7.99
N THR A 434 0.10 31.76 8.22
CA THR A 434 0.47 32.68 9.32
C THR A 434 1.65 33.55 8.94
N GLY A 435 1.73 34.78 9.49
CA GLY A 435 2.95 35.61 9.49
C GLY A 435 3.67 35.79 8.15
N ASP A 436 5.00 35.87 8.19
CA ASP A 436 5.88 35.82 7.00
C ASP A 436 6.15 34.38 6.58
N LEU A 437 6.57 34.18 5.32
CA LEU A 437 6.92 32.84 4.83
C LEU A 437 8.09 32.27 5.64
N LYS A 438 7.92 31.04 6.12
CA LYS A 438 8.87 30.31 6.96
C LYS A 438 9.59 29.22 6.17
N GLU A 439 10.61 28.64 6.81
CA GLU A 439 11.30 27.43 6.35
C GLU A 439 12.10 27.58 5.05
N PHE A 440 12.53 28.80 4.71
CA PHE A 440 13.44 29.05 3.59
C PHE A 440 14.87 29.25 4.07
N GLU A 441 15.79 28.56 3.41
CA GLU A 441 17.23 28.72 3.58
C GLU A 441 17.88 28.97 2.21
N ILE A 442 18.94 29.77 2.18
CA ILE A 442 19.67 30.12 0.95
C ILE A 442 21.18 29.96 1.17
N ALA A 443 21.87 29.41 0.18
CA ALA A 443 23.31 29.18 0.20
C ALA A 443 23.99 29.91 -0.97
N GLY A 444 25.23 30.35 -0.74
CA GLY A 444 26.09 30.95 -1.78
C GLY A 444 27.18 30.00 -2.26
N ASP A 445 28.29 30.57 -2.71
CA ASP A 445 29.46 29.83 -3.20
C ASP A 445 30.12 28.95 -2.11
N ASP A 446 29.95 29.31 -0.83
CA ASP A 446 30.46 28.59 0.34
C ASP A 446 29.66 27.31 0.68
N LYS A 447 28.56 27.05 -0.05
CA LYS A 447 27.65 25.92 0.15
C LYS A 447 27.04 25.84 1.55
N THR A 448 27.11 26.93 2.32
CA THR A 448 26.54 27.01 3.67
C THR A 448 25.15 27.61 3.59
N TYR A 449 24.16 26.94 4.18
CA TYR A 449 22.78 27.41 4.19
C TYR A 449 22.56 28.40 5.34
N TYR A 450 22.00 29.55 4.99
CA TYR A 450 21.60 30.60 5.92
C TYR A 450 20.08 30.79 5.89
N PRO A 451 19.43 31.14 7.01
CA PRO A 451 18.04 31.56 7.00
C PRO A 451 17.80 32.68 5.99
N ALA A 452 16.68 32.58 5.26
CA ALA A 452 16.34 33.50 4.19
C ALA A 452 14.96 34.14 4.41
N VAL A 453 14.83 35.40 3.98
CA VAL A 453 13.54 36.07 3.86
C VAL A 453 12.93 35.67 2.52
N ALA A 454 11.70 35.14 2.57
CA ALA A 454 10.92 34.77 1.40
C ALA A 454 9.66 35.65 1.27
N LYS A 455 9.35 36.11 0.05
CA LYS A 455 8.19 36.94 -0.26
C LYS A 455 7.45 36.42 -1.49
N ILE A 456 6.13 36.43 -1.45
CA ILE A 456 5.28 36.18 -2.62
C ILE A 456 5.40 37.38 -3.56
N ASP A 457 5.73 37.13 -4.82
CA ASP A 457 5.79 38.11 -5.91
C ASP A 457 5.03 37.56 -7.11
N GLY A 458 3.75 37.94 -7.21
CA GLY A 458 2.81 37.38 -8.18
C GLY A 458 2.70 35.85 -8.07
N LYS A 459 3.07 35.15 -9.15
CA LYS A 459 3.12 33.68 -9.24
C LYS A 459 4.49 33.07 -8.87
N THR A 460 5.36 33.84 -8.21
CA THR A 460 6.70 33.38 -7.82
C THR A 460 6.99 33.67 -6.36
N ILE A 461 8.03 33.03 -5.81
CA ILE A 461 8.58 33.35 -4.49
C ILE A 461 9.98 33.92 -4.66
N ILE A 462 10.24 35.09 -4.07
CA ILE A 462 11.57 35.71 -4.03
C ILE A 462 12.22 35.41 -2.69
N VAL A 463 13.42 34.83 -2.73
CA VAL A 463 14.21 34.43 -1.56
C VAL A 463 15.53 35.18 -1.53
N SER A 464 15.91 35.71 -0.37
CA SER A 464 17.16 36.46 -0.18
C SER A 464 17.66 36.39 1.26
N SER A 465 18.96 36.57 1.48
CA SER A 465 19.56 36.71 2.81
C SER A 465 20.68 37.74 2.77
N GLU A 466 20.76 38.60 3.78
CA GLU A 466 21.83 39.62 3.85
C GLU A 466 23.23 39.01 3.90
N LYS A 467 23.32 37.76 4.40
CA LYS A 467 24.55 36.96 4.51
C LYS A 467 24.99 36.36 3.17
N VAL A 468 24.12 36.33 2.15
CA VAL A 468 24.38 35.64 0.88
C VAL A 468 24.28 36.63 -0.27
N LYS A 469 25.41 37.19 -0.69
CA LYS A 469 25.47 38.16 -1.79
C LYS A 469 25.39 37.52 -3.18
N ASN A 470 25.92 36.31 -3.33
CA ASN A 470 25.94 35.53 -4.58
C ASN A 470 25.18 34.20 -4.37
N PRO A 471 23.84 34.20 -4.39
CA PRO A 471 23.07 33.01 -4.05
C PRO A 471 23.16 31.94 -5.15
N LYS A 472 23.24 30.67 -4.74
CA LYS A 472 23.39 29.49 -5.60
C LYS A 472 22.29 28.45 -5.42
N ALA A 473 21.77 28.29 -4.20
CA ALA A 473 20.72 27.33 -3.93
C ALA A 473 19.77 27.80 -2.82
N VAL A 474 18.54 27.33 -2.90
CA VAL A 474 17.49 27.43 -1.89
C VAL A 474 17.10 26.03 -1.41
N ARG A 475 16.75 25.95 -0.12
CA ARG A 475 16.02 24.85 0.50
C ARG A 475 14.72 25.37 1.10
N PHE A 476 13.67 24.57 1.00
CA PHE A 476 12.38 24.82 1.63
C PHE A 476 11.95 23.63 2.47
N ALA A 477 11.59 23.86 3.73
CA ALA A 477 11.12 22.83 4.66
C ALA A 477 12.09 21.63 4.81
N TRP A 478 13.39 21.90 4.70
CA TRP A 478 14.46 20.90 4.63
C TRP A 478 15.00 20.49 6.01
N LYS A 479 14.13 19.92 6.85
CA LYS A 479 14.51 19.35 8.15
C LYS A 479 13.64 18.15 8.50
N ALA A 480 13.94 17.46 9.59
CA ALA A 480 13.15 16.31 10.08
C ALA A 480 11.69 16.71 10.37
N VAL A 481 11.52 17.86 11.02
CA VAL A 481 10.23 18.38 11.50
C VAL A 481 10.01 19.83 11.02
N PRO A 482 9.67 20.05 9.75
CA PRO A 482 9.36 21.39 9.25
C PRO A 482 8.01 21.90 9.74
N ASP A 483 7.89 23.23 9.91
CA ASP A 483 6.63 23.96 10.14
C ASP A 483 6.36 24.93 8.97
N PRO A 484 6.15 24.42 7.74
CA PRO A 484 5.98 25.26 6.58
C PRO A 484 4.58 25.90 6.56
N ASN A 485 4.52 27.14 6.09
CA ASN A 485 3.28 27.90 5.97
C ASN A 485 2.92 28.30 4.54
N LEU A 486 3.60 27.75 3.51
CA LEU A 486 3.33 28.04 2.09
C LEU A 486 2.33 27.04 1.50
N PHE A 487 1.23 27.56 0.98
CA PHE A 487 0.12 26.82 0.38
C PHE A 487 -0.31 27.48 -0.95
N ASN A 488 -1.15 26.82 -1.72
CA ASN A 488 -1.94 27.48 -2.77
C ASN A 488 -3.29 28.00 -2.24
N ALA A 489 -4.09 28.62 -3.09
CA ALA A 489 -5.41 29.16 -2.72
C ALA A 489 -6.39 28.10 -2.21
N GLU A 490 -6.24 26.85 -2.66
CA GLU A 490 -7.06 25.70 -2.28
C GLU A 490 -6.66 25.06 -0.94
N ASN A 491 -5.69 25.65 -0.23
CA ASN A 491 -5.15 25.14 1.03
C ASN A 491 -4.41 23.80 0.89
N LEU A 492 -3.76 23.57 -0.25
CA LEU A 492 -2.84 22.45 -0.43
C LEU A 492 -1.39 22.92 -0.18
N PRO A 493 -0.63 22.23 0.68
CA PRO A 493 0.72 22.65 1.10
C PRO A 493 1.75 22.48 -0.02
N ALA A 494 2.73 23.37 -0.05
CA ALA A 494 3.90 23.22 -0.90
C ALA A 494 4.77 22.03 -0.46
N SER A 495 5.31 21.27 -1.40
CA SER A 495 6.20 20.16 -1.10
C SER A 495 7.60 20.66 -0.68
N PRO A 496 8.25 20.07 0.35
CA PRO A 496 9.65 20.35 0.66
C PRO A 496 10.57 20.07 -0.52
N PHE A 497 11.59 20.91 -0.71
CA PHE A 497 12.55 20.75 -1.80
C PHE A 497 13.92 21.33 -1.45
N ARG A 498 14.91 20.93 -2.24
CA ARG A 498 16.21 21.57 -2.35
C ARG A 498 16.51 21.84 -3.83
N THR A 499 17.42 22.77 -4.11
CA THR A 499 17.81 23.12 -5.49
C THR A 499 19.27 22.77 -5.80
N ASP A 500 20.01 22.31 -4.79
CA ASP A 500 21.38 21.85 -4.90
C ASP A 500 21.49 20.36 -5.29
N ASN A 501 22.61 20.02 -5.89
CA ASN A 501 22.98 18.64 -6.26
C ASN A 501 24.28 18.16 -5.56
N TRP A 502 24.85 18.96 -4.65
CA TRP A 502 26.05 18.62 -3.90
C TRP A 502 25.76 17.97 -2.55
#